data_AF-A0A165NGB3-F1
#
_entry.id   AF-A0A165NGB3-F1
#
_cell.length_a   1.000
_cell.length_b   1.000
_cell.length_c   1.000
_cell.angle_alpha   90.00
_cell.angle_beta   90.00
_cell.angle_gamma   90.00
#
_symmetry.space_group_name_H-M   'P 1'
#
loop_
_entity.id
_entity.type
_entity.pdbx_description
1 polymer ?
#
loop_
_entity_poly.entity_id
_entity_poly.type
_entity_poly.pdbx_seq_one_letter_code
_entity_poly.pdbx_strand_id
1 'polypeptide(L)'
;SSYRIKLSANLKSWGIHNVFHTSKLWIHEPNDNRLFPGRMDSQVILTDESTKLEPEWAVEHILSHKGKGTNTVFELEWCLG
;
A
#
# COMPACT_ATOMS: atom_id res chain seq x y z
N SER A 1 29.49 15.85 4.44
CA SER A 1 29.61 15.66 2.98
C SER A 1 28.35 15.00 2.43
N SER A 2 27.96 15.30 1.20
CA SER A 2 26.70 14.85 0.61
C SER A 2 26.91 13.74 -0.41
N TYR A 3 25.98 12.79 -0.47
CA TYR A 3 25.99 11.66 -1.40
C TYR A 3 24.64 11.54 -2.09
N ARG A 4 24.63 11.19 -3.38
CA ARG A 4 23.41 11.09 -4.17
C ARG A 4 23.13 9.63 -4.53
N ILE A 5 21.91 9.19 -4.29
CA ILE A 5 21.44 7.85 -4.71
C ILE A 5 20.42 7.95 -5.83
N LYS A 6 20.26 6.87 -6.60
CA LYS A 6 19.18 6.77 -7.57
C LYS A 6 17.93 6.29 -6.85
N LEU A 7 16.93 7.16 -6.73
CA LEU A 7 15.62 6.82 -6.21
C LEU A 7 14.69 6.32 -7.32
N SER A 8 13.75 5.43 -6.96
CA SER A 8 12.66 5.03 -7.86
C SER A 8 11.70 6.19 -8.13
N ALA A 9 10.88 6.07 -9.17
CA ALA A 9 9.91 7.11 -9.53
C ALA A 9 8.91 7.36 -8.40
N ASN A 10 8.47 6.28 -7.73
CA ASN A 10 7.59 6.37 -6.56
C ASN A 10 8.23 7.21 -5.46
N LEU A 11 9.42 6.86 -4.97
CA LEU A 11 10.05 7.65 -3.89
C LEU A 11 10.27 9.14 -4.24
N LYS A 12 10.48 9.47 -5.52
CA LYS A 12 10.57 10.86 -5.98
C LYS A 12 9.23 11.59 -5.99
N SER A 13 8.13 10.95 -6.38
CA SER A 13 6.80 11.58 -6.38
C SER A 13 6.33 11.93 -4.96
N TRP A 14 6.88 11.23 -3.96
CA TRP A 14 6.69 11.50 -2.54
C TRP A 14 7.57 12.63 -1.98
N GLY A 15 8.38 13.26 -2.82
CA GLY A 15 9.25 14.36 -2.40
C GLY A 15 10.50 13.93 -1.63
N ILE A 16 10.86 12.64 -1.65
CA ILE A 16 12.10 12.18 -1.00
C ILE A 16 13.29 12.71 -1.78
N HIS A 17 14.15 13.47 -1.10
CA HIS A 17 15.38 13.96 -1.69
C HIS A 17 16.38 12.83 -1.86
N ASN A 18 17.02 12.80 -3.03
CA ASN A 18 18.01 11.78 -3.35
C ASN A 18 19.40 12.08 -2.78
N VAL A 19 19.51 13.07 -1.88
CA VAL A 19 20.78 13.54 -1.31
C VAL A 19 20.81 13.23 0.18
N PHE A 20 21.81 12.46 0.60
CA PHE A 20 21.98 12.02 1.99
C PHE A 20 23.35 12.44 2.52
N HIS A 21 23.46 12.62 3.83
CA HIS A 21 24.75 12.88 4.45
C HIS A 21 25.59 11.59 4.46
N THR A 22 26.84 11.66 4.00
CA THR A 22 27.71 10.49 3.83
C THR A 22 27.91 9.69 5.12
N SER A 23 27.94 10.36 6.28
CA SER A 23 28.10 9.68 7.58
C SER A 23 26.87 8.86 8.02
N LYS A 24 25.73 9.03 7.34
CA LYS A 24 24.49 8.28 7.61
C LYS A 24 24.28 7.12 6.63
N LEU A 25 25.20 6.94 5.67
CA LEU A 25 25.12 5.83 4.74
C LEU A 25 25.64 4.56 5.39
N TRP A 26 24.88 3.49 5.24
CA TRP A 26 25.22 2.15 5.69
C TRP A 26 25.40 1.26 4.46
N ILE A 27 26.18 0.19 4.61
CA ILE A 27 26.31 -0.83 3.57
C ILE A 27 24.93 -1.47 3.38
N HIS A 28 24.49 -1.58 2.13
CA HIS A 28 23.21 -2.19 1.80
C HIS A 28 23.28 -3.70 2.05
N GLU A 29 22.47 -4.17 2.98
CA GLU A 29 22.20 -5.59 3.19
C GLU A 29 20.88 -5.95 2.48
N PRO A 30 20.88 -6.97 1.59
CA PRO A 30 19.67 -7.38 0.90
C PRO A 30 18.62 -7.90 1.89
N ASN A 31 17.35 -7.55 1.66
CA ASN A 31 16.25 -8.02 2.49
C ASN A 31 16.06 -9.55 2.37
N ASP A 32 15.93 -10.24 3.51
CA ASP A 32 15.50 -11.64 3.53
C ASP A 32 13.99 -11.70 3.23
N ASN A 33 13.66 -11.99 1.97
CA ASN A 33 12.27 -12.06 1.51
C ASN A 33 11.46 -13.21 2.11
N ARG A 34 12.12 -14.23 2.70
CA ARG A 34 11.41 -15.31 3.40
C ARG A 34 10.90 -14.85 4.76
N LEU A 35 11.68 -14.02 5.45
CA LEU A 35 11.30 -13.48 6.76
C LEU A 35 10.47 -12.20 6.65
N PHE A 36 10.68 -11.41 5.59
CA PHE A 36 10.01 -10.13 5.38
C PHE A 36 9.49 -10.00 3.94
N PRO A 37 8.42 -10.74 3.59
CA PRO A 37 7.74 -10.58 2.30
C PRO A 37 7.08 -9.20 2.22
N GLY A 38 6.83 -8.71 0.99
CA GLY A 38 6.06 -7.48 0.78
C GLY A 38 6.81 -6.16 0.99
N ARG A 39 8.16 -6.19 1.01
CA ARG A 39 8.98 -4.99 1.30
C ARG A 39 9.56 -4.29 0.07
N MET A 40 9.09 -4.62 -1.13
CA MET A 40 9.43 -3.83 -2.33
C MET A 40 8.83 -2.43 -2.22
N ASP A 41 9.44 -1.43 -2.86
CA ASP A 41 8.90 -0.05 -2.90
C ASP A 41 7.54 0.05 -3.60
N SER A 42 7.16 -0.95 -4.39
CA SER A 42 5.82 -1.14 -4.95
C SER A 42 4.81 -1.76 -3.97
N GLN A 43 5.28 -2.39 -2.89
CA GLN A 43 4.49 -3.15 -1.91
C GLN A 43 4.48 -2.49 -0.53
N VAL A 44 5.50 -1.68 -0.21
CA VAL A 44 5.57 -0.90 1.03
C VAL A 44 4.61 0.28 0.90
N ILE A 45 3.49 0.09 1.58
CA ILE A 45 2.42 1.06 1.78
C ILE A 45 3.00 2.29 2.51
N LEU A 46 3.25 3.37 1.77
CA LEU A 46 3.57 4.68 2.36
C LEU A 46 2.31 5.57 2.49
N THR A 47 1.17 5.18 1.89
CA THR A 47 -0.12 5.90 1.94
C THR A 47 -1.23 5.07 2.56
N ASP A 48 -2.13 5.74 3.27
CA ASP A 48 -3.45 5.21 3.66
C ASP A 48 -4.35 4.85 2.44
N GLU A 49 -3.97 5.22 1.22
CA GLU A 49 -4.71 4.87 0.00
C GLU A 49 -4.60 3.38 -0.39
N SER A 50 -3.59 2.65 0.08
CA SER A 50 -3.55 1.18 -0.04
C SER A 50 -4.27 0.47 1.11
N THR A 51 -4.95 1.20 2.00
CA THR A 51 -6.07 0.63 2.77
C THR A 51 -7.27 0.32 1.85
N LYS A 52 -7.23 0.75 0.57
CA LYS A 52 -8.06 0.21 -0.53
C LYS A 52 -7.51 -1.09 -1.15
N LEU A 53 -6.63 -1.79 -0.45
CA LEU A 53 -6.20 -3.14 -0.83
C LEU A 53 -6.94 -4.25 -0.04
N GLU A 54 -7.96 -3.91 0.73
CA GLU A 54 -9.16 -4.76 0.65
C GLU A 54 -9.63 -4.58 -0.80
N PRO A 55 -9.68 -5.64 -1.62
CA PRO A 55 -10.22 -5.48 -2.95
C PRO A 55 -11.61 -4.89 -2.72
N GLU A 56 -11.87 -3.70 -3.28
CA GLU A 56 -13.18 -3.09 -3.24
C GLU A 56 -14.05 -4.04 -4.09
N TRP A 57 -14.63 -5.06 -3.45
CA TRP A 57 -15.35 -6.12 -4.18
C TRP A 57 -16.48 -5.44 -4.91
N ALA A 58 -16.47 -5.53 -6.24
CA ALA A 58 -17.56 -5.03 -7.05
C ALA A 58 -18.82 -5.80 -6.65
N VAL A 59 -19.81 -5.08 -6.13
CA VAL A 59 -21.14 -5.60 -5.87
C VAL A 59 -21.90 -5.59 -7.19
N GLU A 60 -22.40 -6.75 -7.60
CA GLU A 60 -23.25 -6.87 -8.79
C GLU A 60 -24.65 -6.37 -8.45
N HIS A 61 -25.24 -6.91 -7.39
CA HIS A 61 -26.61 -6.59 -6.96
C HIS A 61 -26.75 -6.56 -5.42
N ILE A 62 -27.70 -5.76 -4.94
CA ILE A 62 -28.20 -5.83 -3.56
C ILE A 62 -29.48 -6.67 -3.58
N LEU A 63 -29.46 -7.84 -2.95
CA LEU A 63 -30.57 -8.80 -3.00
C LEU A 63 -31.65 -8.47 -1.97
N SER A 64 -31.24 -8.09 -0.76
CA SER A 64 -32.17 -7.78 0.32
C SER A 64 -31.56 -6.85 1.37
N HIS A 65 -32.40 -6.27 2.22
CA HIS A 65 -31.94 -5.55 3.42
C HIS A 65 -32.82 -5.90 4.61
N LYS A 66 -32.24 -5.81 5.81
CA LYS A 66 -32.94 -6.03 7.08
C LYS A 66 -32.45 -5.03 8.13
N GLY A 67 -33.35 -4.59 9.00
CA GLY A 67 -33.04 -3.64 10.08
C GLY A 67 -33.46 -2.22 9.76
N LYS A 68 -33.05 -1.27 10.61
CA LYS A 68 -33.36 0.16 10.46
C LYS A 68 -32.23 1.02 11.03
N GLY A 69 -31.96 2.15 10.39
CA GLY A 69 -30.93 3.09 10.84
C GLY A 69 -29.53 2.46 10.78
N THR A 70 -28.76 2.65 11.85
CA THR A 70 -27.38 2.12 11.98
C THR A 70 -27.30 0.60 12.04
N ASN A 71 -28.43 -0.08 12.23
CA ASN A 71 -28.50 -1.55 12.33
C ASN A 71 -28.98 -2.20 11.03
N THR A 72 -28.96 -1.46 9.92
CA THR A 72 -29.35 -1.99 8.61
C THR A 72 -28.22 -2.85 8.05
N VAL A 73 -28.56 -4.07 7.64
CA VAL A 73 -27.63 -5.01 7.00
C VAL A 73 -28.16 -5.34 5.61
N PHE A 74 -27.25 -5.49 4.65
CA PHE A 74 -27.55 -5.80 3.26
C PHE A 74 -27.03 -7.19 2.89
N GLU A 75 -27.83 -7.89 2.11
CA GLU A 75 -27.42 -9.11 1.41
C GLU A 75 -26.97 -8.70 0.00
N LEU A 76 -25.76 -9.10 -0.36
CA LEU A 76 -25.09 -8.67 -1.59
C LEU A 76 -24.79 -9.88 -2.47
N GLU A 77 -24.93 -9.68 -3.78
CA GLU A 77 -24.37 -10.53 -4.82
C GLU A 77 -23.04 -9.92 -5.28
N TRP A 78 -21.98 -10.72 -5.23
CA TRP A 78 -20.63 -10.29 -5.60
C TRP A 78 -20.35 -10.62 -7.05
N CYS A 79 -19.67 -9.73 -7.77
CA CYS A 79 -19.13 -10.08 -9.08
C CYS A 79 -18.15 -11.26 -8.92
N LEU A 80 -18.36 -12.35 -9.65
CA LEU A 80 -17.34 -13.36 -9.87
C LEU A 80 -16.26 -12.72 -10.74
N GLY A 81 -15.13 -12.35 -10.13
CA GLY A 81 -14.03 -11.62 -10.78
C GLY A 81 -13.43 -12.31 -12.00
#